data_AF-A0A6J4PZ27-F1
#
_entry.id   AF-A0A6J4PZ27-F1
#
_cell.length_a   1.000
_cell.length_b   1.000
_cell.length_c   1.000
_cell.angle_alpha   90.00
_cell.angle_beta   90.00
_cell.angle_gamma   90.00
#
_symmetry.space_group_name_H-M   'P 1'
#
loop_
_entity.id
_entity.type
_entity.pdbx_description
1 polymer ?
#
loop_
_entity_poly.entity_id
_entity_poly.type
_entity_poly.pdbx_seq_one_letter_code
_entity_poly.pdbx_strand_id
1 'polypeptide(L)' 'AGTGPAAVVDGELRLPVADPGPALPDLVRRLDAADVAVRGVTAVEPTLDDVFLALTGRAPADAAPAAPGRTAA' A
#
# COMPACT_ATOMS: atom_id res chain seq x y z
N ALA A 1 4.54 10.34 11.89
CA ALA A 1 4.44 10.68 10.46
C ALA A 1 5.67 10.11 9.76
N GLY A 2 5.57 8.91 9.21
CA GLY A 2 6.66 8.26 8.47
C GLY A 2 6.08 7.78 7.16
N THR A 3 6.04 8.67 6.17
CA THR A 3 5.71 8.29 4.80
C THR A 3 7.03 7.96 4.13
N GLY A 4 7.22 6.70 3.74
CA GLY A 4 8.32 6.33 2.86
C GLY A 4 8.13 6.94 1.45
N PRO A 5 9.01 6.63 0.48
CA PRO A 5 8.94 7.23 -0.84
C PRO A 5 7.58 6.94 -1.51
N ALA A 6 6.93 8.00 -1.98
CA ALA A 6 5.73 7.90 -2.79
C ALA A 6 6.10 7.47 -4.21
N ALA A 7 5.35 6.53 -4.78
CA ALA A 7 5.50 6.11 -6.17
C ALA A 7 4.19 6.33 -6.92
N VAL A 8 4.27 6.79 -8.16
CA VAL A 8 3.13 6.89 -9.06
C VAL A 8 3.37 5.97 -10.26
N VAL A 9 2.44 5.06 -10.50
CA VAL A 9 2.52 4.08 -11.61
C VAL A 9 1.14 4.01 -12.25
N ASP A 10 1.03 4.33 -13.55
CA ASP A 10 -0.22 4.24 -14.32
C ASP A 10 -1.43 4.94 -13.69
N GLY A 11 -1.20 6.05 -12.98
CA GLY A 11 -2.26 6.79 -12.27
C GLY A 11 -2.63 6.21 -10.90
N GLU A 12 -1.93 5.18 -10.44
CA GLU A 12 -2.00 4.65 -9.08
C GLU A 12 -0.92 5.29 -8.20
N LEU A 13 -1.33 5.89 -7.09
CA LEU A 13 -0.44 6.46 -6.08
C LEU A 13 -0.21 5.44 -4.96
N ARG A 14 1.04 5.00 -4.79
CA ARG A 14 1.46 4.10 -3.70
C ARG A 14 2.21 4.88 -2.64
N LEU A 15 1.70 4.77 -1.41
CA LEU A 15 2.22 5.49 -0.24
C LEU A 15 2.43 4.49 0.90
N PRO A 16 3.68 4.20 1.28
CA PRO A 16 3.94 3.46 2.52
C PRO A 16 3.53 4.31 3.71
N VAL A 17 2.60 3.80 4.52
CA VAL A 17 2.06 4.45 5.72
C VAL A 17 2.26 3.54 6.93
N ALA A 18 2.68 4.12 8.05
CA ALA A 18 2.93 3.37 9.28
C ALA A 18 1.63 2.89 9.98
N ASP A 19 0.56 3.67 9.89
CA ASP A 19 -0.76 3.30 10.43
C ASP A 19 -1.83 3.71 9.41
N PRO A 20 -2.42 2.77 8.66
CA PRO A 20 -3.39 3.08 7.62
C PRO A 20 -4.72 3.58 8.20
N GLY A 21 -5.07 3.22 9.45
CA GLY A 21 -6.37 3.55 10.05
C GLY A 21 -6.69 5.05 10.06
N PRO A 22 -5.88 5.90 10.73
CA PRO A 22 -6.05 7.35 10.71
C PRO A 22 -5.55 7.98 9.40
N ALA A 23 -4.57 7.36 8.73
CA ALA A 23 -3.94 7.97 7.55
C ALA A 23 -4.85 7.98 6.31
N LEU A 24 -5.68 6.96 6.11
CA LEU A 24 -6.54 6.86 4.92
C LEU A 24 -7.61 7.96 4.87
N PRO A 25 -8.43 8.21 5.91
CA PRO A 25 -9.41 9.29 5.89
C PRO A 25 -8.77 10.67 5.70
N ASP A 26 -7.61 10.91 6.33
CA ASP A 26 -6.85 12.15 6.16
C ASP A 26 -6.33 12.32 4.73
N LEU A 27 -5.85 11.24 4.11
CA LEU A 27 -5.39 11.26 2.72
C LEU A 27 -6.54 11.58 1.76
N VAL A 28 -7.69 10.92 1.91
CA VAL A 28 -8.88 11.17 1.08
C VAL A 28 -9.33 12.62 1.21
N ARG A 29 -9.43 13.15 2.43
CA ARG A 29 -9.79 14.57 2.65
C ARG A 29 -8.82 15.54 1.98
N ARG A 30 -7.52 15.27 2.01
CA ARG A 30 -6.50 16.11 1.35
C ARG A 30 -6.59 16.05 -0.18
N LEU A 31 -6.87 14.88 -0.73
CA LEU A 31 -7.04 14.71 -2.18
C LEU A 31 -8.31 15.42 -2.66
N ASP A 32 -9.40 15.31 -1.91
CA ASP A 32 -10.66 16.02 -2.17
C ASP A 32 -10.48 17.54 -2.10
N ALA A 33 -9.81 18.05 -1.06
CA ALA A 33 -9.48 19.47 -0.93
C ALA A 33 -8.54 20.01 -2.02
N ALA A 34 -7.89 19.13 -2.77
CA ALA A 34 -7.02 19.45 -3.90
C ALA A 34 -7.72 19.22 -5.26
N ASP A 35 -9.04 18.99 -5.28
CA ASP A 35 -9.84 18.65 -6.46
C ASP A 35 -9.35 17.40 -7.21
N VAL A 36 -8.73 16.46 -6.51
CA VAL A 36 -8.25 15.18 -7.06
C VAL A 36 -9.29 14.09 -6.83
N ALA A 37 -9.98 13.68 -7.89
CA ALA A 37 -10.97 12.61 -7.83
C ALA A 37 -10.35 11.24 -7.52
N VAL A 38 -10.75 10.65 -6.39
CA VAL A 38 -10.30 9.32 -5.95
C VAL A 38 -11.29 8.25 -6.42
N ARG A 39 -10.82 7.30 -7.22
CA ARG A 39 -11.67 6.19 -7.73
C ARG A 39 -11.77 5.01 -6.77
N GLY A 40 -10.78 4.83 -5.91
CA GLY A 40 -10.71 3.74 -4.96
C GLY A 40 -9.46 3.86 -4.09
N VAL A 41 -9.52 3.28 -2.90
CA VAL A 41 -8.42 3.27 -1.93
C VAL A 41 -8.36 1.90 -1.29
N THR A 42 -7.18 1.30 -1.28
CA THR A 42 -6.94 0.00 -0.65
C THR A 42 -5.71 0.13 0.26
N ALA A 43 -5.85 -0.27 1.52
CA ALA A 43 -4.69 -0.54 2.36
C ALA A 43 -4.33 -2.03 2.25
N VAL A 44 -3.05 -2.30 2.00
CA VAL A 44 -2.52 -3.65 1.94
C VAL A 44 -1.43 -3.75 3.00
N GLU A 45 -1.56 -4.73 3.87
CA GLU A 45 -0.49 -5.10 4.80
C GLU A 45 0.59 -5.84 3.99
N PRO A 46 1.85 -5.36 4.00
CA PRO A 46 2.93 -6.04 3.29
C PRO A 46 3.13 -7.44 3.88
N THR A 47 3.34 -8.43 3.01
CA THR A 47 3.64 -9.79 3.43
C THR A 47 5.10 -9.93 3.84
N LEU A 48 5.44 -11.02 4.54
CA LEU A 48 6.83 -11.35 4.83
C LEU A 48 7.68 -11.49 3.55
N ASP A 49 7.09 -12.02 2.48
CA ASP A 49 7.77 -12.17 1.20
C ASP A 49 8.09 -10.80 0.58
N ASP A 50 7.17 -9.84 0.66
CA ASP A 50 7.38 -8.46 0.20
C ASP A 50 8.53 -7.79 0.97
N VAL A 51 8.55 -7.98 2.30
CA VAL A 51 9.62 -7.45 3.17
C VAL A 51 10.94 -8.14 2.88
N PHE A 52 10.95 -9.47 2.71
CA PHE A 52 12.14 -10.23 2.35
C PHE A 52 12.71 -9.75 1.02
N LEU A 53 11.85 -9.60 0.01
CA LEU A 53 12.24 -9.11 -1.31
C LEU A 53 12.81 -7.69 -1.22
N ALA A 54 12.15 -6.79 -0.49
CA ALA A 54 12.61 -5.41 -0.32
C ALA A 54 13.97 -5.32 0.40
N LEU A 55 14.22 -6.18 1.39
CA LEU A 55 15.47 -6.18 2.16
C LEU A 55 16.63 -6.88 1.46
N THR A 56 16.34 -7.93 0.66
CA THR A 56 17.39 -8.81 0.12
C THR A 56 17.58 -8.70 -1.39
N GLY A 57 16.63 -8.09 -2.11
CA GLY A 57 16.65 -7.99 -3.58
C GLY A 57 16.45 -9.33 -4.30
N ARG A 58 16.09 -10.40 -3.59
CA ARG A 58 15.90 -11.75 -4.13
C ARG A 58 14.61 -12.37 -3.60
N ALA A 59 13.97 -13.22 -4.40
CA ALA A 59 12.79 -13.97 -3.98
C ALA A 59 13.17 -15.07 -2.96
N PRO A 60 12.28 -15.43 -2.01
CA PRO A 60 12.46 -16.59 -1.13
C PRO A 60 12.59 -17.88 -1.96
N ALA A 61 13.41 -18.83 -1.48
CA ALA A 61 13.68 -20.07 -2.21
C ALA A 61 12.44 -20.99 -2.38
N ASP A 62 11.47 -20.88 -1.47
CA ASP A 62 10.27 -21.73 -1.40
C ASP A 62 8.96 -20.92 -1.55
N ALA A 63 8.92 -19.94 -2.46
CA ALA A 63 7.72 -19.14 -2.70
C ALA A 63 6.59 -19.98 -3.31
N ALA A 64 5.65 -20.45 -2.48
CA ALA A 64 4.34 -20.94 -2.92
C ALA A 64 3.43 -19.74 -3.26
N PRO A 65 2.52 -19.84 -4.25
CA PRO A 65 1.69 -18.71 -4.65
C PRO A 65 0.81 -18.23 -3.49
N ALA A 66 0.87 -16.92 -3.20
CA ALA A 66 0.09 -16.28 -2.15
C ALA A 66 -1.42 -16.47 -2.39
N ALA A 67 -2.12 -17.02 -1.39
CA ALA A 67 -3.57 -17.15 -1.43
C ALA A 67 -4.24 -15.76 -1.40
N PRO A 68 -5.28 -15.50 -2.21
CA PRO A 68 -5.94 -14.21 -2.25
C PRO A 68 -6.55 -13.88 -0.87
N GLY A 69 -6.19 -12.71 -0.36
CA GLY A 69 -6.60 -12.21 0.96
C GLY A 69 -8.12 -12.17 1.13
N ARG A 70 -8.59 -12.66 2.28
CA ARG A 70 -10.01 -12.61 2.66
C ARG A 70 -10.44 -11.16 2.86
N THR A 71 -11.34 -10.68 2.01
CA THR A 71 -12.12 -9.47 2.27
C THR A 71 -13.02 -9.69 3.48
N ALA A 72 -12.79 -8.95 4.56
CA ALA A 72 -13.70 -8.88 5.69
C ALA A 72 -14.95 -8.06 5.29
N ALA A 73 -16.11 -8.61 5.61
CA ALA A 73 -17.45 -8.03 5.41
C ALA A 73 -17.82 -7.06 6.54
#